data_AF-A0A3N7D183-F1
#
_entry.id   AF-A0A3N7D183-F1
#
_cell.length_a   1.000
_cell.length_b   1.000
_cell.length_c   1.000
_cell.angle_alpha   90.00
_cell.angle_beta   90.00
_cell.angle_gamma   90.00
#
_symmetry.space_group_name_H-M   'P 1'
#
loop_
_entity.id
_entity.type
_entity.pdbx_description
1 polymer ?
#
loop_
_entity_poly.entity_id
_entity_poly.type
_entity_poly.pdbx_seq_one_letter_code
_entity_poly.pdbx_strand_id
1 'polypeptide(L)'
;MVAFINQLDKSATYNYIEQRNTGLIEIVGVELPEGPIRIRRWNPAKNESPLGKKIEPISAELIWRIANAMVPNQPINFDRVLAGSYNTRSVLEALLAYTPQFYFSYPGRIETKGGKPQIKKGHKHLLWTPDDPHRGGILQEKKTDVVISEIPAQEITYDALVLPSEYHVEPIDIDIQRRHAQIQIALYFVGKQLNFRTWIAQNDKGIVYQNKKIGELEGVIARLQDEKLLTAYQDAAQAALLIDCIWFKNGKLMPAVMEVEHSTGVTSGLTRMKKFKDLFIGLEGIRYVIVADDSDRAKVVKEANHPQFRELNIRFFPYSAVEELYSLCQRRKIQGVTEAFLDCYMERVLVD
;
A
#
# COMPACT_ATOMS: atom_id res chain seq x y z
N MET A 1 0.62 -19.15 -1.29
CA MET A 1 -0.01 -19.51 0.00
C MET A 1 -1.17 -20.48 -0.15
N VAL A 2 -2.23 -20.12 -0.89
CA VAL A 2 -3.44 -20.97 -1.06
C VAL A 2 -3.12 -22.37 -1.59
N ALA A 3 -2.24 -22.47 -2.59
CA ALA A 3 -1.78 -23.75 -3.11
C ALA A 3 -1.15 -24.67 -2.05
N PHE A 4 -0.42 -24.11 -1.07
CA PHE A 4 0.17 -24.90 0.02
C PHE A 4 -0.90 -25.41 0.98
N ILE A 5 -1.87 -24.58 1.34
CA ILE A 5 -3.00 -25.00 2.18
C ILE A 5 -3.85 -26.04 1.45
N ASN A 6 -4.00 -25.92 0.12
CA ASN A 6 -4.67 -26.92 -0.69
C ASN A 6 -3.96 -28.28 -0.72
N GLN A 7 -2.72 -28.40 -0.26
CA GLN A 7 -2.02 -29.70 -0.16
C GLN A 7 -2.27 -30.40 1.19
N LEU A 8 -2.81 -29.70 2.18
CA LEU A 8 -3.15 -30.28 3.48
C LEU A 8 -4.27 -31.31 3.36
N ASP A 9 -4.31 -32.28 4.27
CA ASP A 9 -5.37 -33.28 4.32
C ASP A 9 -6.70 -32.64 4.74
N LYS A 10 -7.75 -32.79 3.92
CA LYS A 10 -9.07 -32.20 4.16
C LYS A 10 -9.93 -33.08 5.07
N SER A 11 -9.53 -34.33 5.27
CA SER A 11 -10.18 -35.24 6.22
C SER A 11 -9.65 -35.08 7.65
N ALA A 12 -8.51 -34.41 7.81
CA ALA A 12 -7.89 -34.13 9.10
C ALA A 12 -8.47 -32.88 9.78
N THR A 13 -8.26 -32.79 11.09
CA THR A 13 -8.52 -31.59 11.88
C THR A 13 -7.21 -30.96 12.35
N TYR A 14 -7.19 -29.63 12.41
CA TYR A 14 -6.01 -28.85 12.72
C TYR A 14 -6.23 -28.04 13.99
N ASN A 15 -5.22 -28.04 14.87
CA ASN A 15 -5.21 -27.22 16.09
C ASN A 15 -4.68 -25.81 15.81
N TYR A 16 -5.09 -24.83 16.61
CA TYR A 16 -4.43 -23.52 16.62
C TYR A 16 -3.01 -23.65 17.17
N ILE A 17 -2.11 -22.75 16.74
CA ILE A 17 -0.71 -22.73 17.22
C ILE A 17 -0.63 -22.49 18.73
N GLU A 18 -1.49 -21.60 19.25
CA GLU A 18 -1.49 -21.29 20.68
C GLU A 18 -2.19 -22.38 21.48
N GLN A 19 -1.44 -23.05 22.35
CA GLN A 19 -1.92 -24.20 23.14
C GLN A 19 -3.12 -23.88 24.03
N ARG A 20 -3.31 -22.61 24.41
CA ARG A 20 -4.48 -22.16 25.18
C ARG A 20 -5.78 -22.20 24.38
N ASN A 21 -5.70 -22.18 23.04
CA ASN A 21 -6.85 -22.25 22.17
C ASN A 21 -7.12 -23.72 21.79
N THR A 22 -8.12 -24.30 22.44
CA THR A 22 -8.56 -25.69 22.26
C THR A 22 -9.50 -25.89 21.06
N GLY A 23 -9.64 -24.88 20.19
CA GLY A 23 -10.45 -24.99 18.98
C GLY A 23 -9.83 -25.93 17.94
N LEU A 24 -10.68 -26.53 17.13
CA LEU A 24 -10.31 -27.32 15.96
C LEU A 24 -10.76 -26.63 14.68
N ILE A 25 -10.00 -26.86 13.62
CA ILE A 25 -10.20 -26.32 12.28
C ILE A 25 -10.31 -27.49 11.31
N GLU A 26 -11.29 -27.42 10.42
CA GLU A 26 -11.49 -28.34 9.30
C GLU A 26 -11.50 -27.53 8.00
N ILE A 27 -10.80 -28.03 6.98
CA ILE A 27 -10.80 -27.43 5.65
C ILE A 27 -11.93 -28.06 4.84
N VAL A 28 -12.95 -27.27 4.50
CA VAL A 28 -14.11 -27.74 3.74
C VAL A 28 -13.86 -27.63 2.24
N GLY A 29 -13.13 -26.60 1.80
CA GLY A 29 -12.80 -26.43 0.39
C GLY A 29 -11.81 -25.29 0.16
N VAL A 30 -11.06 -25.38 -0.94
CA VAL A 30 -10.08 -24.38 -1.33
C VAL A 30 -10.33 -23.99 -2.78
N GLU A 31 -10.65 -22.73 -3.03
CA GLU A 31 -10.72 -22.19 -4.39
C GLU A 31 -9.34 -21.67 -4.81
N LEU A 32 -8.89 -22.07 -6.00
CA LEU A 32 -7.61 -21.65 -6.57
C LEU A 32 -7.83 -20.60 -7.67
N PRO A 33 -6.85 -19.72 -7.91
CA PRO A 33 -5.53 -19.68 -7.27
C PRO A 33 -5.48 -18.86 -5.96
N GLU A 34 -6.45 -17.99 -5.71
CA GLU A 34 -6.35 -16.91 -4.71
C GLU A 34 -7.25 -17.10 -3.48
N GLY A 35 -8.04 -18.17 -3.44
CA GLY A 35 -9.09 -18.38 -2.44
C GLY A 35 -10.47 -18.00 -2.99
N PRO A 36 -11.49 -17.93 -2.13
CA PRO A 36 -11.43 -18.08 -0.68
C PRO A 36 -11.14 -19.53 -0.23
N ILE A 37 -10.67 -19.68 1.01
CA ILE A 37 -10.57 -20.98 1.67
C ILE A 37 -11.78 -21.13 2.60
N ARG A 38 -12.62 -22.13 2.37
CA ARG A 38 -13.78 -22.43 3.22
C ARG A 38 -13.38 -23.35 4.35
N ILE A 39 -13.63 -22.90 5.58
CA ILE A 39 -13.30 -23.64 6.80
C ILE A 39 -14.52 -23.84 7.67
N ARG A 40 -14.44 -24.83 8.54
CA ARG A 40 -15.32 -25.00 9.69
C ARG A 40 -14.46 -25.03 10.94
N ARG A 41 -14.94 -24.45 12.04
CA ARG A 41 -14.25 -24.49 13.34
C ARG A 41 -15.24 -24.71 14.48
N TRP A 42 -14.77 -25.38 15.52
CA TRP A 42 -15.52 -25.64 16.75
C TRP A 42 -14.57 -25.79 17.92
N ASN A 43 -15.09 -25.74 19.14
CA ASN A 43 -14.29 -25.95 20.34
C ASN A 43 -14.82 -27.14 21.17
N PRO A 44 -14.14 -28.31 21.12
CA PRO A 44 -14.50 -29.47 21.94
C PRO A 44 -14.55 -29.18 23.44
N ALA A 45 -13.69 -28.29 23.96
CA ALA A 45 -13.69 -27.92 25.38
C ALA A 45 -14.95 -27.15 25.81
N LYS A 46 -15.74 -26.65 24.85
CA LYS A 46 -17.06 -26.04 25.06
C LYS A 46 -18.20 -27.00 24.70
N ASN A 47 -17.93 -28.30 24.61
CA ASN A 47 -18.87 -29.34 24.16
C ASN A 47 -19.44 -29.08 22.76
N GLU A 48 -18.69 -28.40 21.88
CA GLU A 48 -19.10 -28.19 20.51
C GLU A 48 -18.65 -29.35 19.61
N SER A 49 -19.44 -29.62 18.57
CA SER A 49 -19.12 -30.59 17.51
C SER A 49 -19.13 -29.91 16.15
N PRO A 50 -18.57 -30.52 15.08
CA PRO A 50 -18.66 -29.96 13.74
C PRO A 50 -20.09 -29.92 13.19
N LEU A 51 -21.00 -30.74 13.74
CA LEU A 51 -22.39 -30.78 13.30
C LEU A 51 -23.10 -29.45 13.56
N GLY A 52 -23.70 -28.86 12.53
CA GLY A 52 -24.42 -27.59 12.62
C GLY A 52 -23.54 -26.33 12.70
N LYS A 53 -22.22 -26.46 12.64
CA LYS A 53 -21.32 -25.30 12.58
C LYS A 53 -21.29 -24.69 11.18
N LYS A 54 -21.35 -23.36 11.14
CA LYS A 54 -21.32 -22.59 9.89
C LYS A 54 -19.98 -22.76 9.19
N ILE A 55 -20.04 -22.78 7.87
CA ILE A 55 -18.86 -22.70 7.01
C ILE A 55 -18.51 -21.22 6.87
N GLU A 56 -17.29 -20.86 7.24
CA GLU A 56 -16.79 -19.48 7.19
C GLU A 56 -15.70 -19.38 6.10
N PRO A 57 -15.66 -18.30 5.31
CA PRO A 57 -14.59 -18.08 4.36
C PRO A 57 -13.38 -17.38 5.02
N ILE A 58 -12.19 -17.81 4.65
CA ILE A 58 -10.98 -16.99 4.67
C ILE A 58 -10.96 -16.27 3.31
N SER A 59 -11.20 -14.95 3.32
CA SER A 59 -11.31 -14.16 2.08
C SER A 59 -9.97 -14.09 1.34
N ALA A 60 -10.03 -13.94 0.01
CA ALA A 60 -8.86 -13.71 -0.83
C ALA A 60 -8.09 -12.45 -0.39
N GLU A 61 -8.80 -11.38 -0.04
CA GLU A 61 -8.22 -10.13 0.48
C GLU A 61 -7.36 -10.34 1.74
N LEU A 62 -7.86 -11.11 2.72
CA LEU A 62 -7.10 -11.46 3.93
C LEU A 62 -5.81 -12.22 3.56
N ILE A 63 -5.90 -13.18 2.64
CA ILE A 63 -4.75 -13.96 2.18
C ILE A 63 -3.73 -13.06 1.49
N TRP A 64 -4.19 -12.13 0.64
CA TRP A 64 -3.35 -11.20 -0.10
C TRP A 64 -2.60 -10.23 0.83
N ARG A 65 -3.30 -9.69 1.84
CA ARG A 65 -2.66 -8.82 2.87
C ARG A 65 -1.54 -9.53 3.62
N ILE A 66 -1.72 -10.79 3.99
CA ILE A 66 -0.67 -11.59 4.63
C ILE A 66 0.46 -11.92 3.64
N ALA A 67 0.12 -12.27 2.39
CA ALA A 67 1.11 -12.57 1.35
C ALA A 67 2.07 -11.40 1.11
N ASN A 68 1.56 -10.18 0.99
CA ASN A 68 2.37 -8.99 0.75
C ASN A 68 3.26 -8.60 1.94
N ALA A 69 2.87 -8.98 3.16
CA ALA A 69 3.68 -8.70 4.34
C ALA A 69 4.83 -9.71 4.55
N MET A 70 4.83 -10.84 3.85
CA MET A 70 5.86 -11.87 4.02
C MET A 70 7.14 -11.53 3.26
N VAL A 71 8.26 -11.62 3.97
CA VAL A 71 9.61 -11.61 3.41
C VAL A 71 10.29 -12.92 3.82
N PRO A 72 11.02 -13.62 2.92
CA PRO A 72 11.72 -14.85 3.27
C PRO A 72 12.60 -14.67 4.52
N ASN A 73 12.48 -15.61 5.46
CA ASN A 73 13.21 -15.64 6.72
C ASN A 73 12.98 -14.44 7.66
N GLN A 74 11.92 -13.65 7.44
CA GLN A 74 11.53 -12.57 8.35
C GLN A 74 10.27 -12.94 9.14
N PRO A 75 10.28 -12.85 10.49
CA PRO A 75 9.11 -13.15 11.29
C PRO A 75 8.05 -12.06 11.14
N ILE A 76 6.81 -12.45 10.87
CA ILE A 76 5.66 -11.53 10.84
C ILE A 76 4.65 -11.86 11.94
N ASN A 77 3.97 -10.85 12.44
CA ASN A 77 2.86 -11.02 13.38
C ASN A 77 1.53 -10.72 12.68
N PHE A 78 0.63 -11.71 12.65
CA PHE A 78 -0.65 -11.60 11.95
C PHE A 78 -1.54 -10.51 12.52
N ASP A 79 -1.62 -10.38 13.84
CA ASP A 79 -2.45 -9.36 14.49
C ASP A 79 -1.99 -7.95 14.11
N ARG A 80 -0.68 -7.74 13.91
CA ARG A 80 -0.11 -6.46 13.47
C ARG A 80 -0.42 -6.16 12.01
N VAL A 81 -0.14 -7.10 11.11
CA VAL A 81 -0.38 -6.92 9.67
C VAL A 81 -1.85 -6.62 9.37
N LEU A 82 -2.75 -7.22 10.15
CA LEU A 82 -4.18 -7.10 9.98
C LEU A 82 -4.83 -6.05 10.89
N ALA A 83 -4.05 -5.40 11.78
CA ALA A 83 -4.56 -4.49 12.81
C ALA A 83 -5.76 -5.07 13.59
N GLY A 84 -5.69 -6.37 13.94
CA GLY A 84 -6.78 -7.08 14.61
C GLY A 84 -8.06 -7.30 13.77
N SER A 85 -8.03 -7.06 12.46
CA SER A 85 -9.15 -7.30 11.54
C SER A 85 -9.30 -8.79 11.20
N TYR A 86 -10.46 -9.15 10.64
CA TYR A 86 -10.87 -10.50 10.21
C TYR A 86 -10.97 -11.56 11.32
N ASN A 87 -12.14 -12.19 11.40
CA ASN A 87 -12.44 -13.22 12.40
C ASN A 87 -11.73 -14.56 12.14
N THR A 88 -11.23 -14.79 10.94
CA THR A 88 -10.56 -16.03 10.50
C THR A 88 -9.04 -15.91 10.44
N ARG A 89 -8.46 -14.80 10.90
CA ARG A 89 -7.00 -14.54 10.87
C ARG A 89 -6.17 -15.64 11.53
N SER A 90 -6.54 -16.07 12.74
CA SER A 90 -5.80 -17.10 13.50
C SER A 90 -5.97 -18.48 12.88
N VAL A 91 -7.04 -18.68 12.08
CA VAL A 91 -7.24 -19.91 11.31
C VAL A 91 -6.25 -19.96 10.16
N LEU A 92 -6.14 -18.87 9.38
CA LEU A 92 -5.15 -18.78 8.31
C LEU A 92 -3.72 -18.96 8.83
N GLU A 93 -3.39 -18.29 9.93
CA GLU A 93 -2.09 -18.42 10.60
C GLU A 93 -1.78 -19.87 10.98
N ALA A 94 -2.75 -20.57 11.60
CA ALA A 94 -2.59 -21.96 11.99
C ALA A 94 -2.41 -22.87 10.77
N LEU A 95 -3.28 -22.75 9.76
CA LEU A 95 -3.22 -23.58 8.56
C LEU A 95 -1.89 -23.39 7.82
N LEU A 96 -1.38 -22.16 7.70
CA LEU A 96 -0.07 -21.91 7.11
C LEU A 96 1.04 -22.62 7.88
N ALA A 97 1.04 -22.59 9.21
CA ALA A 97 2.06 -23.26 10.04
C ALA A 97 2.07 -24.81 9.92
N TYR A 98 1.02 -25.42 9.34
CA TYR A 98 1.02 -26.85 9.00
C TYR A 98 1.61 -27.12 7.61
N THR A 99 1.84 -26.09 6.80
CA THR A 99 2.41 -26.26 5.47
C THR A 99 3.95 -26.26 5.53
N PRO A 100 4.64 -27.05 4.70
CA PRO A 100 6.09 -27.29 4.80
C PRO A 100 6.99 -26.06 4.94
N GLN A 101 6.61 -24.93 4.33
CA GLN A 101 7.49 -23.75 4.24
C GLN A 101 7.32 -22.77 5.40
N PHE A 102 6.46 -23.06 6.39
CA PHE A 102 6.08 -22.06 7.39
C PHE A 102 6.28 -22.57 8.81
N TYR A 103 7.12 -21.88 9.56
CA TYR A 103 7.39 -22.17 10.95
C TYR A 103 6.71 -21.13 11.83
N PHE A 104 6.36 -21.51 13.07
CA PHE A 104 6.05 -20.53 14.10
C PHE A 104 7.26 -20.32 15.01
N SER A 105 7.38 -19.11 15.56
CA SER A 105 8.48 -18.74 16.45
C SER A 105 8.05 -17.69 17.47
N TYR A 106 8.83 -17.56 18.54
CA TYR A 106 8.64 -16.57 19.60
C TYR A 106 9.91 -15.70 19.71
N PRO A 107 10.17 -14.82 18.73
CA PRO A 107 11.37 -13.98 18.73
C PRO A 107 11.44 -13.11 19.99
N GLY A 108 12.65 -12.79 20.42
CA GLY A 108 12.86 -11.87 21.54
C GLY A 108 12.29 -10.49 21.22
N ARG A 109 11.89 -9.73 22.23
CA ARG A 109 11.36 -8.36 22.06
C ARG A 109 12.13 -7.39 22.94
N ILE A 110 12.63 -6.32 22.36
CA ILE A 110 13.25 -5.23 23.12
C ILE A 110 12.14 -4.36 23.72
N GLU A 111 12.08 -4.30 25.05
CA GLU A 111 11.32 -3.29 25.78
C GLU A 111 12.26 -2.30 26.43
N THR A 112 12.06 -1.01 26.17
CA THR A 112 12.78 0.05 26.89
C THR A 112 11.93 0.51 28.08
N LYS A 113 12.31 0.09 29.29
CA LYS A 113 11.73 0.62 30.54
C LYS A 113 12.74 1.53 31.22
N GLY A 114 12.40 2.81 31.36
CA GLY A 114 13.27 3.80 32.02
C GLY A 114 14.65 3.96 31.35
N GLY A 115 14.71 3.86 30.02
CA GLY A 115 15.95 4.05 29.24
C GLY A 115 16.89 2.83 29.20
N LYS A 116 16.56 1.72 29.87
CA LYS A 116 17.33 0.47 29.78
C LYS A 116 16.60 -0.53 28.88
N PRO A 117 17.24 -1.02 27.79
CA PRO A 117 16.65 -2.06 26.97
C PRO A 117 16.66 -3.39 27.74
N GLN A 118 15.51 -4.06 27.81
CA GLN A 118 15.36 -5.42 28.32
C GLN A 118 14.78 -6.31 27.23
N ILE A 119 15.41 -7.45 26.98
CA ILE A 119 14.88 -8.45 26.05
C ILE A 119 13.89 -9.32 26.81
N LYS A 120 12.64 -9.37 26.35
CA LYS A 120 11.61 -10.28 26.85
C LYS A 120 11.29 -11.34 25.80
N LYS A 121 10.66 -12.43 26.26
CA LYS A 121 10.02 -13.38 25.35
C LYS A 121 8.93 -12.64 24.57
N GLY A 122 9.05 -12.60 23.25
CA GLY A 122 8.08 -11.94 22.39
C GLY A 122 6.84 -12.79 22.13
N HIS A 123 5.95 -12.23 21.33
CA HIS A 123 4.72 -12.88 20.89
C HIS A 123 4.98 -13.86 19.75
N LYS A 124 4.01 -14.72 19.47
CA LYS A 124 4.02 -15.62 18.32
C LYS A 124 4.16 -14.83 17.01
N HIS A 125 5.05 -15.32 16.15
CA HIS A 125 5.23 -14.87 14.78
C HIS A 125 5.25 -16.09 13.85
N LEU A 126 4.86 -15.87 12.60
CA LEU A 126 5.00 -16.85 11.53
C LEU A 126 6.22 -16.48 10.67
N LEU A 127 6.98 -17.49 10.25
CA LEU A 127 8.19 -17.35 9.46
C LEU A 127 8.04 -18.17 8.18
N TRP A 128 8.20 -17.53 7.02
CA TRP A 128 8.24 -18.23 5.74
C TRP A 128 9.69 -18.53 5.34
N THR A 129 10.03 -19.81 5.24
CA THR A 129 11.37 -20.32 4.92
C THR A 129 11.28 -21.26 3.71
N PRO A 130 11.22 -20.73 2.48
CA PRO A 130 11.03 -21.54 1.27
C PRO A 130 12.15 -22.56 1.04
N ASP A 131 13.38 -22.26 1.50
CA ASP A 131 14.58 -23.05 1.26
C ASP A 131 14.83 -24.19 2.28
N ASP A 132 14.06 -24.22 3.37
CA ASP A 132 14.24 -25.18 4.48
C ASP A 132 12.89 -25.74 4.94
N PRO A 133 12.18 -26.51 4.10
CA PRO A 133 10.84 -26.99 4.40
C PRO A 133 10.82 -28.13 5.43
N HIS A 134 9.86 -28.11 6.35
CA HIS A 134 9.56 -29.22 7.25
C HIS A 134 8.49 -30.15 6.68
N ARG A 135 8.21 -31.26 7.37
CA ARG A 135 7.14 -32.19 7.00
C ARG A 135 5.77 -31.48 7.05
N GLY A 136 4.96 -31.62 6.00
CA GLY A 136 3.59 -31.09 5.97
C GLY A 136 2.66 -31.80 6.95
N GLY A 137 1.65 -31.08 7.43
CA GLY A 137 0.63 -31.59 8.36
C GLY A 137 1.06 -31.62 9.83
N ILE A 138 2.25 -31.10 10.17
CA ILE A 138 2.70 -30.93 11.55
C ILE A 138 3.07 -29.47 11.84
N LEU A 139 2.86 -29.02 13.07
CA LEU A 139 3.36 -27.74 13.54
C LEU A 139 4.83 -27.87 13.92
N GLN A 140 5.67 -26.98 13.39
CA GLN A 140 7.10 -26.94 13.72
C GLN A 140 7.51 -25.57 14.27
N GLU A 141 7.98 -25.56 15.52
CA GLU A 141 8.60 -24.36 16.10
C GLU A 141 10.03 -24.24 15.56
N LYS A 142 10.41 -23.04 15.11
CA LYS A 142 11.81 -22.69 14.83
C LYS A 142 12.32 -21.74 15.91
N LYS A 143 13.31 -22.21 16.68
CA LYS A 143 14.01 -21.32 17.62
C LYS A 143 14.73 -20.25 16.80
N THR A 144 14.60 -19.01 17.23
CA THR A 144 15.19 -17.86 16.56
C THR A 144 15.91 -17.00 17.59
N ASP A 145 17.16 -16.66 17.28
CA ASP A 145 17.93 -15.68 18.05
C ASP A 145 17.59 -14.24 17.61
N VAL A 146 16.65 -14.09 16.68
CA VAL A 146 16.15 -12.78 16.23
C VAL A 146 15.47 -12.08 17.40
N VAL A 147 15.93 -10.86 17.66
CA VAL A 147 15.32 -9.94 18.60
C VAL A 147 14.63 -8.84 17.81
N ILE A 148 13.33 -8.68 18.00
CA ILE A 148 12.51 -7.66 17.37
C ILE A 148 12.52 -6.42 18.25
N SER A 149 13.00 -5.32 17.67
CA SER A 149 12.74 -3.98 18.20
C SER A 149 11.42 -3.49 17.64
N GLU A 150 10.43 -3.33 18.51
CA GLU A 150 9.09 -2.89 18.09
C GLU A 150 9.07 -1.38 17.97
N ILE A 151 8.93 -0.88 16.74
CA ILE A 151 8.52 0.50 16.50
C ILE A 151 6.98 0.48 16.52
N PRO A 152 6.31 1.36 17.29
CA PRO A 152 4.85 1.44 17.29
C PRO A 152 4.30 1.53 15.86
N ALA A 153 3.29 0.72 15.54
CA ALA A 153 2.55 0.86 14.29
C ALA A 153 1.93 2.27 14.25
N GLN A 154 2.12 2.98 13.15
CA GLN A 154 1.68 4.36 13.00
C GLN A 154 0.46 4.40 12.08
N GLU A 155 -0.61 5.01 12.56
CA GLU A 155 -1.81 5.27 11.78
C GLU A 155 -1.64 6.59 11.03
N ILE A 156 -2.08 6.60 9.77
CA ILE A 156 -2.16 7.82 8.97
C ILE A 156 -3.60 8.29 9.04
N THR A 157 -3.80 9.46 9.62
CA THR A 157 -5.12 10.07 9.76
C THR A 157 -5.26 11.22 8.79
N TYR A 158 -6.39 11.25 8.08
CA TYR A 158 -6.82 12.37 7.26
C TYR A 158 -7.99 13.08 7.95
N ASP A 159 -8.01 14.41 7.90
CA ASP A 159 -9.22 15.14 8.27
C ASP A 159 -10.32 14.92 7.23
N ALA A 160 -11.57 15.16 7.64
CA ALA A 160 -12.72 15.02 6.76
C ALA A 160 -12.60 15.92 5.51
N LEU A 161 -12.93 15.33 4.36
CA LEU A 161 -12.98 16.01 3.06
C LEU A 161 -14.40 16.35 2.68
N VAL A 162 -14.60 17.57 2.18
CA VAL A 162 -15.87 17.99 1.57
C VAL A 162 -15.64 18.21 0.08
N LEU A 163 -16.26 17.37 -0.74
CA LEU A 163 -16.23 17.47 -2.19
C LEU A 163 -17.25 18.53 -2.66
N PRO A 164 -16.93 19.38 -3.65
CA PRO A 164 -17.87 20.35 -4.22
C PRO A 164 -19.08 19.68 -4.87
N SER A 165 -20.25 20.31 -4.77
CA SER A 165 -21.51 19.80 -5.34
C SER A 165 -21.55 19.70 -6.88
N GLU A 166 -20.59 20.29 -7.58
CA GLU A 166 -20.48 20.29 -9.05
C GLU A 166 -19.65 19.12 -9.61
N TYR A 167 -19.18 18.19 -8.76
CA TYR A 167 -18.35 17.03 -9.15
C TYR A 167 -19.07 15.93 -9.96
N HIS A 168 -20.29 16.19 -10.42
CA HIS A 168 -21.09 15.24 -11.18
C HIS A 168 -20.74 15.27 -12.67
N VAL A 169 -19.60 14.68 -13.02
CA VAL A 169 -19.40 14.14 -14.37
C VAL A 169 -18.98 12.67 -14.20
N GLU A 170 -19.95 11.80 -14.51
CA GLU A 170 -19.96 10.32 -14.37
C GLU A 170 -20.25 9.75 -12.96
N PRO A 171 -20.95 8.59 -12.86
CA PRO A 171 -21.28 7.94 -11.60
C PRO A 171 -20.05 7.22 -11.01
N ILE A 172 -19.03 8.00 -10.66
CA ILE A 172 -17.86 7.50 -9.90
C ILE A 172 -18.27 7.44 -8.43
N ASP A 173 -17.91 6.34 -7.76
CA ASP A 173 -18.14 6.14 -6.33
C ASP A 173 -17.53 7.29 -5.50
N ILE A 174 -18.31 7.82 -4.56
CA ILE A 174 -17.89 8.91 -3.66
C ILE A 174 -16.64 8.51 -2.87
N ASP A 175 -16.51 7.24 -2.50
CA ASP A 175 -15.33 6.77 -1.75
C ASP A 175 -14.07 6.74 -2.62
N ILE A 176 -14.21 6.48 -3.92
CA ILE A 176 -13.10 6.59 -4.90
C ILE A 176 -12.65 8.05 -5.02
N GLN A 177 -13.59 8.99 -5.16
CA GLN A 177 -13.28 10.42 -5.24
C GLN A 177 -12.61 10.93 -3.95
N ARG A 178 -13.06 10.46 -2.78
CA ARG A 178 -12.43 10.79 -1.50
C ARG A 178 -11.00 10.27 -1.43
N ARG A 179 -10.76 9.03 -1.86
CA ARG A 179 -9.41 8.45 -1.82
C ARG A 179 -8.44 9.19 -2.75
N HIS A 180 -8.88 9.56 -3.95
CA HIS A 180 -8.13 10.44 -4.88
C HIS A 180 -7.72 11.75 -4.20
N ALA A 181 -8.68 12.43 -3.58
CA ALA A 181 -8.43 13.67 -2.88
C ALA A 181 -7.47 13.50 -1.68
N GLN A 182 -7.58 12.40 -0.91
CA GLN A 182 -6.65 12.10 0.19
C GLN A 182 -5.20 11.96 -0.30
N ILE A 183 -5.00 11.27 -1.42
CA ILE A 183 -3.67 11.07 -2.00
C ILE A 183 -3.12 12.39 -2.54
N GLN A 184 -3.91 13.21 -3.23
CA GLN A 184 -3.49 14.55 -3.66
C GLN A 184 -3.07 15.43 -2.48
N ILE A 185 -3.78 15.37 -1.36
CA ILE A 185 -3.42 16.11 -0.13
C ILE A 185 -2.13 15.59 0.47
N ALA A 186 -1.93 14.27 0.51
CA ALA A 186 -0.67 13.68 0.96
C ALA A 186 0.51 14.17 0.09
N LEU A 187 0.35 14.15 -1.24
CA LEU A 187 1.35 14.67 -2.18
C LEU A 187 1.62 16.17 -1.98
N TYR A 188 0.58 16.97 -1.71
CA TYR A 188 0.76 18.39 -1.39
C TYR A 188 1.63 18.58 -0.13
N PHE A 189 1.34 17.86 0.96
CA PHE A 189 2.13 17.99 2.19
C PHE A 189 3.56 17.46 2.05
N VAL A 190 3.76 16.39 1.28
CA VAL A 190 5.10 15.92 0.91
C VAL A 190 5.84 17.03 0.15
N GLY A 191 5.23 17.60 -0.89
CA GLY A 191 5.80 18.70 -1.65
C GLY A 191 6.15 19.91 -0.77
N LYS A 192 5.24 20.31 0.13
CA LYS A 192 5.46 21.41 1.09
C LYS A 192 6.66 21.14 1.99
N GLN A 193 6.77 19.94 2.56
CA GLN A 193 7.90 19.57 3.42
C GLN A 193 9.24 19.55 2.66
N LEU A 194 9.21 19.25 1.36
CA LEU A 194 10.38 19.27 0.47
C LEU A 194 10.67 20.65 -0.15
N ASN A 195 9.94 21.70 0.26
CA ASN A 195 10.01 23.06 -0.26
C ASN A 195 9.66 23.17 -1.76
N PHE A 196 8.69 22.39 -2.22
CA PHE A 196 8.14 22.50 -3.56
C PHE A 196 6.87 23.35 -3.54
N ARG A 197 6.60 24.01 -4.67
CA ARG A 197 5.28 24.53 -4.98
C ARG A 197 4.51 23.44 -5.72
N THR A 198 3.22 23.30 -5.40
CA THR A 198 2.41 22.21 -5.91
C THR A 198 1.29 22.77 -6.77
N TRP A 199 1.18 22.31 -8.01
CA TRP A 199 -0.05 22.43 -8.77
C TRP A 199 -0.94 21.24 -8.44
N ILE A 200 -2.23 21.52 -8.24
CA ILE A 200 -3.28 20.50 -8.17
C ILE A 200 -4.22 20.79 -9.34
N ALA A 201 -4.72 19.75 -10.00
CA ALA A 201 -5.59 19.87 -11.17
C ALA A 201 -6.72 20.88 -10.95
N GLN A 202 -7.06 21.61 -12.00
CA GLN A 202 -7.96 22.76 -11.92
C GLN A 202 -9.36 22.40 -11.40
N ASN A 203 -9.87 21.23 -11.80
CA ASN A 203 -11.12 20.63 -11.31
C ASN A 203 -11.06 20.31 -9.81
N ASP A 204 -9.89 19.95 -9.30
CA ASP A 204 -9.71 19.51 -7.91
C ASP A 204 -9.55 20.64 -6.90
N LYS A 205 -9.21 21.85 -7.35
CA LYS A 205 -8.96 23.00 -6.46
C LYS A 205 -10.12 23.36 -5.53
N GLY A 206 -11.34 23.01 -5.91
CA GLY A 206 -12.55 23.30 -5.14
C GLY A 206 -12.72 22.44 -3.88
N ILE A 207 -12.04 21.29 -3.79
CA ILE A 207 -12.14 20.37 -2.64
C ILE A 207 -11.76 21.10 -1.36
N VAL A 208 -12.55 20.91 -0.30
CA VAL A 208 -12.32 21.54 1.00
C VAL A 208 -11.67 20.54 1.96
N TYR A 209 -10.55 20.95 2.54
CA TYR A 209 -9.77 20.24 3.56
C TYR A 209 -9.43 21.21 4.70
N GLN A 210 -9.68 20.81 5.95
CA GLN A 210 -9.48 21.66 7.13
C GLN A 210 -10.10 23.08 7.00
N ASN A 211 -11.36 23.15 6.51
CA ASN A 211 -12.10 24.40 6.26
C ASN A 211 -11.45 25.37 5.25
N LYS A 212 -10.53 24.91 4.40
CA LYS A 212 -9.96 25.69 3.30
C LYS A 212 -10.05 24.91 2.00
N LYS A 213 -10.22 25.61 0.87
CA LYS A 213 -10.11 24.95 -0.44
C LYS A 213 -8.67 24.55 -0.68
N ILE A 214 -8.44 23.38 -1.27
CA ILE A 214 -7.06 22.92 -1.52
C ILE A 214 -6.30 23.89 -2.45
N GLY A 215 -7.01 24.54 -3.38
CA GLY A 215 -6.43 25.58 -4.24
C GLY A 215 -5.97 26.85 -3.52
N GLU A 216 -6.38 27.06 -2.27
CA GLU A 216 -6.05 28.21 -1.42
C GLU A 216 -4.98 27.87 -0.37
N LEU A 217 -4.51 26.62 -0.34
CA LEU A 217 -3.46 26.20 0.59
C LEU A 217 -2.12 26.85 0.24
N GLU A 218 -1.36 27.20 1.27
CA GLU A 218 -0.05 27.83 1.11
C GLU A 218 0.92 26.91 0.34
N GLY A 219 1.53 27.43 -0.72
CA GLY A 219 2.43 26.66 -1.58
C GLY A 219 1.71 25.98 -2.75
N VAL A 220 0.37 25.96 -2.76
CA VAL A 220 -0.39 25.57 -3.95
C VAL A 220 -0.38 26.71 -4.98
N ILE A 221 -0.16 26.37 -6.24
CA ILE A 221 -0.08 27.31 -7.35
C ILE A 221 -1.50 27.67 -7.78
N ALA A 222 -1.86 28.95 -7.71
CA ALA A 222 -3.19 29.42 -8.10
C ALA A 222 -3.41 29.34 -9.62
N ARG A 223 -2.43 29.79 -10.42
CA ARG A 223 -2.45 29.74 -11.89
C ARG A 223 -1.10 29.21 -12.40
N LEU A 224 -1.12 28.21 -13.28
CA LEU A 224 0.10 27.63 -13.86
C LEU A 224 0.95 28.68 -14.60
N GLN A 225 0.31 29.70 -15.18
CA GLN A 225 0.98 30.79 -15.89
C GLN A 225 1.92 31.62 -14.98
N ASP A 226 1.69 31.58 -13.65
CA ASP A 226 2.54 32.27 -12.67
C ASP A 226 3.89 31.56 -12.47
N GLU A 227 4.03 30.31 -12.93
CA GLU A 227 5.30 29.58 -12.88
C GLU A 227 6.18 29.94 -14.07
N LYS A 228 7.37 30.48 -13.77
CA LYS A 228 8.36 30.94 -14.76
C LYS A 228 8.71 29.89 -15.81
N LEU A 229 8.73 28.61 -15.40
CA LEU A 229 8.96 27.48 -16.29
C LEU A 229 7.93 27.41 -17.42
N LEU A 230 6.66 27.72 -17.13
CA LEU A 230 5.55 27.58 -18.07
C LEU A 230 5.22 28.87 -18.81
N THR A 231 5.75 30.02 -18.40
CA THR A 231 5.45 31.32 -19.02
C THR A 231 5.70 31.33 -20.54
N ALA A 232 6.77 30.66 -20.99
CA ALA A 232 7.13 30.57 -22.41
C ALA A 232 6.39 29.46 -23.19
N TYR A 233 5.62 28.61 -22.52
CA TYR A 233 4.98 27.40 -23.10
C TYR A 233 3.48 27.37 -22.76
N GLN A 234 2.72 28.32 -23.32
CA GLN A 234 1.28 28.47 -23.02
C GLN A 234 0.46 27.22 -23.34
N ASP A 235 0.76 26.54 -24.45
CA ASP A 235 0.07 25.29 -24.82
C ASP A 235 0.36 24.16 -23.83
N ALA A 236 1.59 24.06 -23.33
CA ALA A 236 1.94 23.10 -22.29
C ALA A 236 1.25 23.44 -20.96
N ALA A 237 1.19 24.73 -20.60
CA ALA A 237 0.44 25.18 -19.42
C ALA A 237 -1.04 24.79 -19.51
N GLN A 238 -1.64 24.90 -20.70
CA GLN A 238 -3.03 24.47 -20.94
C GLN A 238 -3.18 22.95 -20.82
N ALA A 239 -2.24 22.17 -21.37
CA ALA A 239 -2.25 20.72 -21.25
C ALA A 239 -2.08 20.23 -19.79
N ALA A 240 -1.32 20.98 -18.98
CA ALA A 240 -1.08 20.67 -17.58
C ALA A 240 -2.25 20.97 -16.64
N LEU A 241 -3.27 21.72 -17.06
CA LEU A 241 -4.40 22.09 -16.19
C LEU A 241 -5.16 20.88 -15.62
N LEU A 242 -5.18 19.77 -16.37
CA LEU A 242 -5.87 18.53 -16.01
C LEU A 242 -4.94 17.45 -15.45
N ILE A 243 -3.66 17.75 -15.24
CA ILE A 243 -2.74 16.85 -14.56
C ILE A 243 -2.97 16.98 -13.06
N ASP A 244 -3.23 15.86 -12.40
CA ASP A 244 -3.64 15.80 -10.99
C ASP A 244 -2.68 16.52 -10.04
N CYS A 245 -1.37 16.33 -10.22
CA CYS A 245 -0.38 16.98 -9.37
C CYS A 245 0.92 17.26 -10.13
N ILE A 246 1.49 18.46 -9.97
CA ILE A 246 2.82 18.80 -10.50
C ILE A 246 3.62 19.50 -9.41
N TRP A 247 4.85 19.06 -9.18
CA TRP A 247 5.78 19.76 -8.29
C TRP A 247 6.70 20.69 -9.07
N PHE A 248 6.91 21.88 -8.52
CA PHE A 248 7.82 22.91 -9.01
C PHE A 248 8.80 23.31 -7.91
N LYS A 249 10.06 23.54 -8.28
CA LYS A 249 11.11 23.93 -7.32
C LYS A 249 11.95 25.06 -7.88
N ASN A 250 12.16 26.09 -7.06
CA ASN A 250 13.02 27.25 -7.35
C ASN A 250 12.72 27.97 -8.68
N GLY A 251 11.51 27.80 -9.22
CA GLY A 251 11.07 28.38 -10.51
C GLY A 251 11.77 27.85 -11.77
N LYS A 252 12.58 26.78 -11.66
CA LYS A 252 13.37 26.23 -12.77
C LYS A 252 13.35 24.71 -12.87
N LEU A 253 12.95 24.02 -11.81
CA LEU A 253 12.93 22.55 -11.78
C LEU A 253 11.49 22.07 -11.62
N MET A 254 11.21 20.93 -12.23
CA MET A 254 9.95 20.22 -12.15
C MET A 254 10.20 18.80 -11.65
N PRO A 255 10.29 18.58 -10.31
CA PRO A 255 10.72 17.30 -9.76
C PRO A 255 9.86 16.10 -10.19
N ALA A 256 8.54 16.31 -10.36
CA ALA A 256 7.60 15.27 -10.79
C ALA A 256 6.32 15.86 -11.40
N VAL A 257 5.77 15.13 -12.36
CA VAL A 257 4.45 15.28 -12.98
C VAL A 257 3.69 13.99 -12.68
N MET A 258 2.57 14.09 -11.97
CA MET A 258 1.87 12.95 -11.36
C MET A 258 0.41 12.91 -11.79
N GLU A 259 -0.04 11.74 -12.22
CA GLU A 259 -1.45 11.39 -12.42
C GLU A 259 -1.86 10.39 -11.34
N VAL A 260 -2.94 10.69 -10.61
CA VAL A 260 -3.48 9.88 -9.52
C VAL A 260 -4.60 9.03 -10.09
N GLU A 261 -4.38 7.72 -10.17
CA GLU A 261 -5.28 6.77 -10.81
C GLU A 261 -6.22 6.12 -9.79
N HIS A 262 -7.51 6.42 -9.94
CA HIS A 262 -8.56 5.85 -9.08
C HIS A 262 -9.81 5.43 -9.85
N SER A 263 -10.22 6.24 -10.82
CA SER A 263 -11.34 5.99 -11.73
C SER A 263 -10.97 6.21 -13.19
N THR A 264 -9.80 6.80 -13.44
CA THR A 264 -9.45 7.46 -14.69
C THR A 264 -8.82 6.58 -15.75
N GLY A 265 -8.56 5.29 -15.58
CA GLY A 265 -7.85 4.50 -16.60
C GLY A 265 -6.44 5.03 -16.86
N VAL A 266 -5.43 4.32 -16.35
CA VAL A 266 -3.98 4.60 -16.49
C VAL A 266 -3.60 5.20 -17.85
N THR A 267 -4.11 4.67 -18.96
CA THR A 267 -3.87 5.13 -20.33
C THR A 267 -4.27 6.60 -20.55
N SER A 268 -5.35 7.08 -19.92
CA SER A 268 -5.79 8.47 -20.03
C SER A 268 -4.80 9.42 -19.36
N GLY A 269 -4.31 9.07 -18.16
CA GLY A 269 -3.26 9.81 -17.47
C GLY A 269 -1.95 9.83 -18.24
N LEU A 270 -1.54 8.66 -18.77
CA LEU A 270 -0.37 8.55 -19.64
C LEU A 270 -0.50 9.44 -20.90
N THR A 271 -1.69 9.52 -21.49
CA THR A 271 -1.95 10.37 -22.66
C THR A 271 -1.85 11.85 -22.32
N ARG A 272 -2.38 12.28 -21.17
CA ARG A 272 -2.24 13.67 -20.69
C ARG A 272 -0.79 14.03 -20.44
N MET A 273 -0.03 13.18 -19.77
CA MET A 273 1.41 13.39 -19.52
C MET A 273 2.23 13.39 -20.82
N LYS A 274 1.92 12.50 -21.78
CA LYS A 274 2.56 12.48 -23.11
C LYS A 274 2.33 13.79 -23.84
N LYS A 275 1.07 14.25 -23.92
CA LYS A 275 0.72 15.53 -24.54
C LYS A 275 1.45 16.68 -23.87
N PHE A 276 1.53 16.70 -22.55
CA PHE A 276 2.26 17.72 -21.81
C PHE A 276 3.77 17.69 -22.13
N LYS A 277 4.39 16.51 -22.17
CA LYS A 277 5.79 16.32 -22.55
C LYS A 277 6.08 16.84 -23.97
N ASP A 278 5.23 16.50 -24.94
CA ASP A 278 5.42 16.85 -26.35
C ASP A 278 5.36 18.35 -26.61
N LEU A 279 4.60 19.07 -25.78
CA LEU A 279 4.48 20.53 -25.83
C LEU A 279 5.64 21.25 -25.11
N PHE A 280 6.54 20.51 -24.46
CA PHE A 280 7.64 21.06 -23.68
C PHE A 280 9.01 20.80 -24.34
N ILE A 281 9.70 21.87 -24.75
CA ILE A 281 11.06 21.76 -25.31
C ILE A 281 12.09 22.05 -24.21
N GLY A 282 12.94 21.07 -23.88
CA GLY A 282 14.19 21.30 -23.14
C GLY A 282 14.19 21.04 -21.63
N LEU A 283 13.21 20.33 -21.06
CA LEU A 283 13.30 19.83 -19.69
C LEU A 283 13.76 18.37 -19.66
N GLU A 284 14.95 18.17 -19.11
CA GLU A 284 15.48 16.86 -18.76
C GLU A 284 15.28 16.59 -17.26
N GLY A 285 15.24 15.32 -16.88
CA GLY A 285 15.18 14.92 -15.46
C GLY A 285 13.79 15.01 -14.80
N ILE A 286 12.71 15.24 -15.56
CA ILE A 286 11.34 15.17 -15.04
C ILE A 286 10.96 13.70 -14.77
N ARG A 287 10.39 13.43 -13.60
CA ARG A 287 9.69 12.16 -13.32
C ARG A 287 8.25 12.27 -13.79
N TYR A 288 7.88 11.45 -14.77
CA TYR A 288 6.47 11.21 -15.09
C TYR A 288 6.00 10.01 -14.27
N VAL A 289 4.96 10.20 -13.47
CA VAL A 289 4.61 9.27 -12.40
C VAL A 289 3.13 8.92 -12.48
N ILE A 290 2.83 7.63 -12.42
CA ILE A 290 1.49 7.14 -12.11
C ILE A 290 1.44 6.82 -10.62
N VAL A 291 0.55 7.49 -9.91
CA VAL A 291 0.27 7.25 -8.50
C VAL A 291 -1.01 6.43 -8.44
N ALA A 292 -0.97 5.18 -8.01
CA ALA A 292 -2.14 4.31 -8.00
C ALA A 292 -2.14 3.34 -6.83
N ASP A 293 -3.20 2.54 -6.70
CA ASP A 293 -3.25 1.46 -5.72
C ASP A 293 -2.14 0.44 -6.00
N ASP A 294 -1.58 -0.15 -4.94
CA ASP A 294 -0.55 -1.18 -5.02
C ASP A 294 -0.94 -2.34 -5.96
N SER A 295 -2.23 -2.71 -5.99
CA SER A 295 -2.77 -3.77 -6.85
C SER A 295 -2.75 -3.42 -8.35
N ASP A 296 -2.74 -2.14 -8.71
CA ASP A 296 -2.73 -1.67 -10.10
C ASP A 296 -1.34 -1.73 -10.75
N ARG A 297 -0.29 -2.08 -10.00
CA ARG A 297 1.09 -2.13 -10.51
C ARG A 297 1.22 -2.88 -11.84
N ALA A 298 0.60 -4.06 -11.95
CA ALA A 298 0.69 -4.87 -13.18
C ALA A 298 0.06 -4.17 -14.39
N LYS A 299 -1.06 -3.46 -14.18
CA LYS A 299 -1.73 -2.66 -15.21
C LYS A 299 -0.84 -1.48 -15.62
N VAL A 300 -0.26 -0.77 -14.66
CA VAL A 300 0.67 0.34 -14.91
C VAL A 300 1.87 -0.10 -15.73
N VAL A 301 2.52 -1.22 -15.34
CA VAL A 301 3.65 -1.78 -16.10
C VAL A 301 3.24 -2.09 -17.54
N LYS A 302 2.11 -2.76 -17.74
CA LYS A 302 1.61 -3.11 -19.08
C LYS A 302 1.40 -1.88 -19.96
N GLU A 303 0.68 -0.88 -19.45
CA GLU A 303 0.31 0.31 -20.22
C GLU A 303 1.50 1.25 -20.46
N ALA A 304 2.36 1.46 -19.46
CA ALA A 304 3.55 2.30 -19.58
C ALA A 304 4.57 1.77 -20.60
N ASN A 305 4.61 0.45 -20.84
CA ASN A 305 5.49 -0.17 -21.83
C ASN A 305 4.94 -0.15 -23.26
N HIS A 306 3.72 0.37 -23.48
CA HIS A 306 3.21 0.59 -24.84
C HIS A 306 4.15 1.55 -25.60
N PRO A 307 4.46 1.30 -26.89
CA PRO A 307 5.48 2.07 -27.63
C PRO A 307 5.29 3.60 -27.57
N GLN A 308 4.04 4.06 -27.59
CA GLN A 308 3.71 5.49 -27.54
C GLN A 308 4.08 6.19 -26.22
N PHE A 309 4.27 5.44 -25.13
CA PHE A 309 4.52 5.98 -23.78
C PHE A 309 5.93 5.68 -23.27
N ARG A 310 6.71 4.81 -23.94
CA ARG A 310 8.06 4.42 -23.47
C ARG A 310 8.98 5.61 -23.22
N GLU A 311 8.88 6.65 -24.04
CA GLU A 311 9.70 7.87 -23.89
C GLU A 311 9.43 8.67 -22.61
N LEU A 312 8.29 8.47 -21.94
CA LEU A 312 7.99 9.11 -20.66
C LEU A 312 8.84 8.53 -19.52
N ASN A 313 9.39 7.33 -19.67
CA ASN A 313 10.15 6.64 -18.63
C ASN A 313 9.41 6.61 -17.29
N ILE A 314 8.15 6.13 -17.35
CA ILE A 314 7.19 6.20 -16.24
C ILE A 314 7.77 5.61 -14.95
N ARG A 315 7.44 6.29 -13.85
CA ARG A 315 7.59 5.78 -12.49
C ARG A 315 6.23 5.39 -11.92
N PHE A 316 6.22 4.35 -11.09
CA PHE A 316 5.05 3.94 -10.32
C PHE A 316 5.25 4.33 -8.86
N PHE A 317 4.26 5.01 -8.29
CA PHE A 317 4.28 5.46 -6.90
C PHE A 317 3.03 4.93 -6.19
N PRO A 318 3.11 3.77 -5.52
CA PRO A 318 1.94 3.15 -4.91
C PRO A 318 1.41 4.00 -3.75
N TYR A 319 0.10 3.94 -3.49
CA TYR A 319 -0.51 4.66 -2.39
C TYR A 319 0.12 4.35 -1.04
N SER A 320 0.47 3.10 -0.78
CA SER A 320 1.19 2.71 0.44
C SER A 320 2.50 3.50 0.64
N ALA A 321 3.27 3.72 -0.44
CA ALA A 321 4.53 4.46 -0.41
C ALA A 321 4.29 5.98 -0.29
N VAL A 322 3.25 6.53 -0.93
CA VAL A 322 2.86 7.95 -0.76
C VAL A 322 2.53 8.22 0.70
N GLU A 323 1.73 7.34 1.29
CA GLU A 323 1.30 7.40 2.68
C GLU A 323 2.48 7.27 3.65
N GLU A 324 3.39 6.33 3.41
CA GLU A 324 4.63 6.19 4.16
C GLU A 324 5.46 7.48 4.13
N LEU A 325 5.68 8.03 2.93
CA LEU A 325 6.46 9.25 2.75
C LEU A 325 5.79 10.46 3.42
N TYR A 326 4.46 10.58 3.29
CA TYR A 326 3.68 11.60 3.96
C TYR A 326 3.82 11.51 5.49
N SER A 327 3.66 10.31 6.07
CA SER A 327 3.86 10.07 7.51
C SER A 327 5.26 10.44 7.97
N LEU A 328 6.28 10.09 7.19
CA LEU A 328 7.67 10.43 7.49
C LEU A 328 7.87 11.95 7.51
N CYS A 329 7.35 12.65 6.49
CA CYS A 329 7.43 14.11 6.38
C CYS A 329 6.78 14.81 7.58
N GLN A 330 5.58 14.40 7.97
CA GLN A 330 4.84 14.99 9.10
C GLN A 330 5.59 14.86 10.43
N ARG A 331 6.20 13.69 10.69
CA ARG A 331 6.82 13.39 12.00
C ARG A 331 8.24 13.90 12.14
N ARG A 332 9.02 13.87 11.06
CA ARG A 332 10.48 14.06 11.14
C ARG A 332 10.93 15.41 10.61
N LYS A 333 10.07 16.17 9.93
CA LYS A 333 10.44 17.42 9.25
C LYS A 333 11.75 17.27 8.49
N ILE A 334 11.77 16.30 7.57
CA ILE A 334 12.99 15.82 6.89
C ILE A 334 13.79 17.00 6.30
N GLN A 335 15.11 16.95 6.47
CA GLN A 335 16.07 17.93 5.92
C GLN A 335 17.22 17.21 5.21
N GLY A 336 17.92 17.91 4.32
CA GLY A 336 19.13 17.40 3.66
C GLY A 336 18.88 16.35 2.57
N VAL A 337 17.64 16.20 2.09
CA VAL A 337 17.30 15.25 1.03
C VAL A 337 17.62 15.79 -0.35
N THR A 338 18.19 14.93 -1.20
CA THR A 338 18.43 15.18 -2.62
C THR A 338 17.22 14.73 -3.46
N GLU A 339 17.17 15.08 -4.74
CA GLU A 339 16.08 14.60 -5.62
C GLU A 339 16.04 13.07 -5.74
N ALA A 340 17.20 12.40 -5.68
CA ALA A 340 17.31 10.95 -5.64
C ALA A 340 16.59 10.28 -4.45
N PHE A 341 16.24 11.05 -3.41
CA PHE A 341 15.43 10.54 -2.30
C PHE A 341 14.04 10.11 -2.78
N LEU A 342 13.43 10.82 -3.73
CA LEU A 342 12.13 10.45 -4.30
C LEU A 342 12.19 9.15 -5.10
N ASP A 343 13.34 8.84 -5.71
CA ASP A 343 13.53 7.60 -6.45
C ASP A 343 13.49 6.35 -5.56
N CYS A 344 13.62 6.51 -4.23
CA CYS A 344 13.46 5.41 -3.27
C CYS A 344 11.99 4.99 -3.10
N TYR A 345 11.05 5.86 -3.47
CA TYR A 345 9.60 5.63 -3.34
C TYR A 345 8.91 5.43 -4.71
N MET A 346 9.60 5.78 -5.80
CA MET A 346 9.06 5.81 -7.15
C MET A 346 9.76 4.75 -8.02
N GLU A 347 9.09 3.61 -8.21
CA GLU A 347 9.63 2.47 -8.96
C GLU A 347 9.71 2.77 -10.47
N ARG A 348 10.80 2.40 -11.14
CA ARG A 348 10.86 2.39 -12.62
C ARG A 348 10.14 1.17 -13.18
N VAL A 349 9.15 1.38 -14.04
CA VAL A 349 8.30 0.30 -14.60
C VAL A 349 8.60 -0.08 -16.05
N LEU A 350 9.53 0.61 -16.71
CA LEU A 350 9.97 0.19 -18.05
C LEU A 350 10.73 -1.13 -17.96
N VAL A 351 10.36 -2.07 -18.82
CA VAL A 351 11.06 -3.33 -19.01
C VAL A 351 11.94 -3.19 -20.25
N ASP A 352 13.22 -3.53 -20.10
CA ASP A 352 14.22 -3.49 -21.17
C ASP A 352 14.02 -4.59 -22.22
#